data_AF-A0A0S7C5J6-F1
#
_entry.id   AF-A0A0S7C5J6-F1
#
_cell.length_a   1.000
_cell.length_b   1.000
_cell.length_c   1.000
_cell.angle_alpha   90.00
_cell.angle_beta   90.00
_cell.angle_gamma   90.00
#
_symmetry.space_group_name_H-M   'P 1'
#
loop_
_entity.id
_entity.type
_entity.pdbx_description
1 polymer ?
#
loop_
_entity_poly.entity_id
_entity_poly.type
_entity_poly.pdbx_seq_one_letter_code
_entity_poly.pdbx_strand_id
1 'polypeptide(L)'
;MPVDYLPEGCVKECRGCGHRLMTMQESLIQKKTFLQKKLSAWSDLIEDVRSAPATGRLGYRDKVNLVMRWNGTNWETGTLNRDVLIPIPRCPVHKIYVNEAIRLFHSVLPRYTEIEAVRYVQTAKQIAIVVKSRDLPGTGWLTNAFAERLASIGIEGVWLHLFPSSGKKVFGKGCWHLIWGKEASQDESGLWYGPAAFQQLLPVLAGEALDTALAFLKPDANSAVIDMYCGTGSGLKKWTQAGAKTLGTEISAEALRMAAMNAPLAETLTGTCRQRLPQMEKWLNAIEDGFTRLLYVNPPRTGLEDGIAEWIAGFMKPIRMAYLSCSAGTLGRDLSILCKSGYSVDRIIPFDFFPQTIHVECLVLLKRN
;
A
#
# COMPACT_ATOMS: atom_id res chain seq x y z
N MET A 1 19.07 -7.42 28.12
CA MET A 1 20.13 -8.14 27.38
C MET A 1 20.71 -7.17 26.37
N PRO A 2 22.04 -7.03 26.24
CA PRO A 2 22.63 -6.05 25.34
C PRO A 2 22.23 -6.34 23.89
N VAL A 3 21.95 -5.25 23.21
CA VAL A 3 21.27 -5.13 21.93
C VAL A 3 22.33 -5.00 20.84
N ASP A 4 23.10 -6.06 20.58
CA ASP A 4 24.26 -5.96 19.69
C ASP A 4 24.25 -6.90 18.48
N TYR A 5 23.27 -7.80 18.35
CA TYR A 5 23.15 -8.60 17.13
C TYR A 5 22.01 -8.13 16.24
N LEU A 6 22.37 -7.55 15.11
CA LEU A 6 21.45 -7.37 14.01
C LEU A 6 21.02 -8.76 13.48
N PRO A 7 19.79 -8.92 12.96
CA PRO A 7 19.41 -10.14 12.27
C PRO A 7 20.41 -10.46 11.15
N GLU A 8 20.72 -11.74 10.97
CA GLU A 8 21.65 -12.21 9.94
C GLU A 8 21.30 -11.64 8.57
N GLY A 9 22.26 -11.03 7.89
CA GLY A 9 22.07 -10.37 6.59
C GLY A 9 21.59 -8.92 6.66
N CYS A 10 21.36 -8.35 7.84
CA CYS A 10 21.04 -6.93 7.98
C CYS A 10 22.30 -6.05 7.78
N VAL A 11 22.22 -5.12 6.83
CA VAL A 11 23.26 -4.10 6.60
C VAL A 11 23.21 -3.03 7.69
N LYS A 12 24.34 -2.71 8.33
CA LYS A 12 24.43 -1.80 9.48
C LYS A 12 24.02 -0.36 9.11
N GLU A 13 24.44 0.10 7.93
CA GLU A 13 24.23 1.45 7.41
C GLU A 13 22.79 1.67 6.94
N CYS A 14 22.05 0.60 6.63
CA CYS A 14 20.66 0.67 6.20
C CYS A 14 19.83 1.37 7.29
N ARG A 15 18.89 2.24 6.90
CA ARG A 15 18.00 2.97 7.83
C ARG A 15 16.53 2.55 7.70
N GLY A 16 16.24 1.51 6.91
CA GLY A 16 14.87 1.07 6.63
C GLY A 16 14.12 0.53 7.85
N CYS A 17 14.83 0.01 8.86
CA CYS A 17 14.23 -0.58 10.06
C CYS A 17 14.70 0.15 11.33
N GLY A 18 13.99 1.23 11.71
CA GLY A 18 14.33 2.07 12.85
C GLY A 18 14.17 1.40 14.23
N HIS A 19 13.34 0.36 14.34
CA HIS A 19 13.09 -0.40 15.58
C HIS A 19 13.79 -1.78 15.58
N ARG A 20 14.69 -2.07 14.65
CA ARG A 20 15.33 -3.40 14.51
C ARG A 20 16.14 -3.89 15.70
N LEU A 21 16.45 -2.98 16.62
CA LEU A 21 17.19 -3.22 17.86
C LEU A 21 16.24 -3.33 19.07
N MET A 22 14.95 -3.10 18.89
CA MET A 22 13.97 -3.21 19.96
C MET A 22 13.37 -4.61 19.97
N THR A 23 13.02 -5.07 21.16
CA THR A 23 12.09 -6.19 21.30
C THR A 23 10.74 -5.83 20.67
N MET A 24 9.91 -6.84 20.38
CA MET A 24 8.56 -6.63 19.88
C MET A 24 7.76 -5.72 20.82
N GLN A 25 7.80 -6.00 22.12
CA GLN A 25 7.05 -5.25 23.12
C GLN A 25 7.48 -3.78 23.19
N GLU A 26 8.79 -3.49 23.23
CA GLU A 26 9.31 -2.12 23.21
C GLU A 26 8.87 -1.37 21.95
N SER A 27 8.95 -2.00 20.77
CA SER A 27 8.50 -1.41 19.51
C SER A 27 7.01 -1.08 19.53
N LEU A 28 6.15 -1.96 20.06
CA LEU A 28 4.70 -1.74 20.11
C LEU A 28 4.34 -0.63 21.11
N ILE A 29 4.98 -0.61 22.28
CA ILE A 29 4.82 0.47 23.27
C ILE A 29 5.22 1.80 22.65
N GLN A 30 6.37 1.88 21.97
CA GLN A 30 6.81 3.13 21.34
C GLN A 30 5.84 3.64 20.27
N LYS A 31 5.27 2.73 19.45
CA LYS A 31 4.24 3.08 18.46
C LYS A 31 2.97 3.62 19.12
N LYS A 32 2.49 2.98 20.19
CA LYS A 32 1.33 3.45 20.95
C LYS A 32 1.58 4.83 21.57
N THR A 33 2.72 5.01 22.23
CA THR A 33 3.12 6.29 22.83
C THR A 33 3.23 7.40 21.79
N PHE A 34 3.78 7.11 20.61
CA PHE A 34 3.82 8.06 19.49
C PHE A 34 2.40 8.51 19.08
N LEU A 35 1.46 7.56 18.97
CA LEU A 35 0.07 7.87 18.64
C LEU A 35 -0.62 8.69 19.72
N GLN A 36 -0.49 8.30 21.00
CA GLN A 36 -1.04 9.06 22.13
C GLN A 36 -0.53 10.49 22.16
N LYS A 37 0.75 10.72 21.83
CA LYS A 37 1.30 12.08 21.72
C LYS A 37 0.73 12.86 20.52
N LYS A 38 0.56 12.21 19.37
CA LYS A 38 0.11 12.89 18.13
C LYS A 38 -1.41 13.10 18.07
N LEU A 39 -2.17 12.26 18.75
CA LEU A 39 -3.62 12.25 18.80
C LEU A 39 -4.09 12.48 20.25
N SER A 40 -3.46 13.42 20.96
CA SER A 40 -3.66 13.61 22.40
C SER A 40 -5.10 13.93 22.79
N ALA A 41 -5.89 14.55 21.90
CA ALA A 41 -7.31 14.81 22.11
C ALA A 41 -8.17 13.52 22.17
N TRP A 42 -7.63 12.39 21.72
CA TRP A 42 -8.30 11.09 21.66
C TRP A 42 -7.44 9.98 22.28
N SER A 43 -6.49 10.32 23.16
CA SER A 43 -5.51 9.35 23.71
C SER A 43 -6.17 8.14 24.37
N ASP A 44 -7.33 8.36 25.01
CA ASP A 44 -8.05 7.37 25.79
C ASP A 44 -8.85 6.40 24.92
N LEU A 45 -9.01 6.74 23.63
CA LEU A 45 -9.68 5.90 22.63
C LEU A 45 -8.69 5.04 21.84
N ILE A 46 -7.39 5.14 22.12
CA ILE A 46 -6.32 4.41 21.43
C ILE A 46 -6.13 3.04 22.07
N GLU A 47 -6.49 2.00 21.33
CA GLU A 47 -6.28 0.60 21.71
C GLU A 47 -4.80 0.21 21.67
N ASP A 48 -4.51 -1.00 22.15
CA ASP A 48 -3.19 -1.61 21.96
C ASP A 48 -2.92 -1.88 20.47
N VAL A 49 -1.64 -1.76 20.10
CA VAL A 49 -1.21 -1.96 18.72
C VAL A 49 -1.33 -3.44 18.35
N ARG A 50 -2.20 -3.75 17.39
CA ARG A 50 -2.34 -5.09 16.82
C ARG A 50 -1.15 -5.41 15.93
N SER A 51 -0.62 -6.63 16.03
CA SER A 51 0.64 -6.96 15.37
C SER A 51 0.74 -8.43 15.00
N ALA A 52 1.57 -8.72 13.99
CA ALA A 52 1.96 -10.08 13.66
C ALA A 52 2.72 -10.74 14.84
N PRO A 53 2.63 -12.07 14.98
CA PRO A 53 3.39 -12.80 16.00
C PRO A 53 4.90 -12.60 15.77
N ALA A 54 5.70 -12.82 16.81
CA ALA A 54 7.15 -12.59 16.76
C ALA A 54 7.85 -13.23 15.54
N THR A 55 7.42 -14.43 15.13
CA THR A 55 7.93 -15.17 13.96
C THR A 55 7.58 -14.53 12.62
N GLY A 56 6.50 -13.73 12.56
CA GLY A 56 6.03 -13.03 11.36
C GLY A 56 6.52 -11.57 11.23
N ARG A 57 7.48 -11.15 12.07
CA ARG A 57 8.02 -9.78 12.08
C ARG A 57 9.27 -9.61 11.21
N LEU A 58 9.74 -10.69 10.60
CA LEU A 58 10.76 -10.75 9.56
C LEU A 58 10.18 -11.55 8.38
N GLY A 59 10.81 -11.50 7.21
CA GLY A 59 10.36 -12.25 6.04
C GLY A 59 8.94 -11.93 5.56
N TYR A 60 8.37 -10.79 5.94
CA TYR A 60 6.98 -10.46 5.61
C TYR A 60 6.84 -9.68 4.30
N ARG A 61 7.88 -8.95 3.89
CA ARG A 61 7.80 -7.96 2.82
C ARG A 61 8.03 -8.60 1.46
N ASP A 62 7.01 -8.58 0.64
CA ASP A 62 7.07 -8.97 -0.77
C ASP A 62 6.78 -7.85 -1.76
N LYS A 63 6.46 -6.67 -1.23
CA LYS A 63 6.50 -5.42 -1.98
C LYS A 63 7.74 -4.60 -1.66
N VAL A 64 8.64 -4.48 -2.64
CA VAL A 64 9.91 -3.75 -2.52
C VAL A 64 10.11 -2.77 -3.65
N ASN A 65 10.82 -1.68 -3.37
CA ASN A 65 11.27 -0.71 -4.35
C ASN A 65 12.70 -0.33 -3.98
N LEU A 66 13.65 -0.82 -4.76
CA LEU A 66 15.08 -0.66 -4.52
C LEU A 66 15.70 0.12 -5.67
N VAL A 67 16.66 0.98 -5.34
CA VAL A 67 17.49 1.63 -6.35
C VAL A 67 18.47 0.62 -6.90
N MET A 68 18.63 0.62 -8.21
CA MET A 68 19.65 -0.15 -8.91
C MET A 68 20.80 0.77 -9.33
N ARG A 69 22.03 0.29 -9.17
CA ARG A 69 23.23 0.97 -9.68
C ARG A 69 24.23 -0.06 -10.18
N TRP A 70 24.88 0.25 -11.29
CA TRP A 70 26.03 -0.50 -11.77
C TRP A 70 27.30 0.05 -11.12
N ASN A 71 28.11 -0.81 -10.52
CA ASN A 71 29.35 -0.40 -9.85
C ASN A 71 30.60 -0.50 -10.73
N GLY A 72 30.43 -0.81 -12.01
CA GLY A 72 31.51 -1.09 -12.97
C GLY A 72 31.59 -2.57 -13.35
N THR A 73 31.25 -3.46 -12.41
CA THR A 73 31.36 -4.91 -12.60
C THR A 73 30.04 -5.64 -12.44
N ASN A 74 29.22 -5.25 -11.47
CA ASN A 74 27.96 -5.90 -11.13
C ASN A 74 26.85 -4.90 -10.84
N TRP A 75 25.61 -5.37 -10.90
CA TRP A 75 24.45 -4.65 -10.38
C TRP A 75 24.40 -4.72 -8.85
N GLU A 76 24.07 -3.58 -8.24
CA GLU A 76 23.75 -3.45 -6.83
C GLU A 76 22.33 -2.91 -6.67
N THR A 77 21.58 -3.51 -5.75
CA THR A 77 20.28 -3.01 -5.30
C THR A 77 20.34 -2.54 -3.87
N GLY A 78 19.64 -1.47 -3.53
CA GLY A 78 19.55 -1.03 -2.15
C GLY A 78 18.68 0.19 -1.95
N THR A 79 18.93 0.88 -0.84
CA THR A 79 18.26 2.14 -0.49
C THR A 79 19.21 3.30 -0.63
N LEU A 80 18.70 4.49 -0.96
CA LEU A 80 19.48 5.70 -0.92
C LEU A 80 19.50 6.28 0.50
N ASN A 81 20.69 6.68 0.94
CA ASN A 81 20.86 7.61 2.03
C ASN A 81 21.44 8.91 1.45
N ARG A 82 20.61 9.95 1.36
CA ARG A 82 20.85 11.12 0.50
C ARG A 82 21.06 10.65 -0.94
N ASP A 83 22.24 10.84 -1.53
CA ASP A 83 22.55 10.43 -2.90
C ASP A 83 23.47 9.19 -2.98
N VAL A 84 23.84 8.65 -1.82
CA VAL A 84 24.69 7.46 -1.70
C VAL A 84 23.82 6.21 -1.65
N LEU A 85 24.10 5.27 -2.55
CA LEU A 85 23.48 3.94 -2.49
C LEU A 85 24.08 3.18 -1.31
N ILE A 86 23.21 2.65 -0.45
CA ILE A 86 23.57 1.64 0.53
C ILE A 86 23.17 0.29 -0.07
N PRO A 87 24.11 -0.52 -0.56
CA PRO A 87 23.81 -1.83 -1.13
C PRO A 87 23.19 -2.75 -0.08
N ILE A 88 22.14 -3.49 -0.48
CA ILE A 88 21.44 -4.45 0.37
C ILE A 88 21.39 -5.77 -0.41
N PRO A 89 22.43 -6.63 -0.29
CA PRO A 89 22.48 -7.90 -1.01
C PRO A 89 21.46 -8.92 -0.51
N ARG A 90 21.06 -8.81 0.76
CA ARG A 90 19.99 -9.59 1.40
C ARG A 90 19.30 -8.70 2.42
N CYS A 91 17.99 -8.83 2.57
CA CYS A 91 17.24 -8.11 3.59
C CYS A 91 16.39 -9.09 4.42
N PRO A 92 16.56 -9.15 5.75
CA PRO A 92 15.82 -10.08 6.60
C PRO A 92 14.31 -9.84 6.64
N VAL A 93 13.85 -8.62 6.34
CA VAL A 93 12.40 -8.34 6.28
C VAL A 93 11.78 -8.73 4.94
N HIS A 94 12.57 -8.95 3.88
CA HIS A 94 12.06 -9.41 2.60
C HIS A 94 11.71 -10.91 2.65
N LYS A 95 10.65 -11.32 1.96
CA LYS A 95 10.38 -12.74 1.70
C LYS A 95 11.58 -13.39 0.99
N ILE A 96 11.76 -14.69 1.21
CA ILE A 96 12.91 -15.45 0.66
C ILE A 96 12.97 -15.30 -0.86
N TYR A 97 11.86 -15.52 -1.56
CA TYR A 97 11.80 -15.42 -3.03
C TYR A 97 12.10 -14.01 -3.55
N VAL A 98 11.91 -12.95 -2.77
CA VAL A 98 12.27 -11.58 -3.16
C VAL A 98 13.79 -11.43 -3.17
N ASN A 99 14.45 -11.90 -2.11
CA ASN A 99 15.92 -11.89 -2.05
C ASN A 99 16.52 -12.75 -3.17
N GLU A 100 15.91 -13.90 -3.46
CA GLU A 100 16.34 -14.78 -4.56
C GLU A 100 16.12 -14.13 -5.93
N ALA A 101 14.95 -13.52 -6.17
CA ALA A 101 14.66 -12.82 -7.42
C ALA A 101 15.67 -11.70 -7.68
N ILE A 102 15.95 -10.85 -6.69
CA ILE A 102 16.97 -9.78 -6.80
C ILE A 102 18.33 -10.37 -7.22
N ARG A 103 18.78 -11.44 -6.56
CA ARG A 103 20.06 -12.10 -6.88
C ARG A 103 20.07 -12.67 -8.29
N LEU A 104 18.97 -13.27 -8.73
CA LEU A 104 18.81 -13.79 -10.09
C LEU A 104 18.92 -12.66 -11.12
N PHE A 105 18.23 -11.54 -10.92
CA PHE A 105 18.32 -10.37 -11.80
C PHE A 105 19.74 -9.81 -11.87
N HIS A 106 20.48 -9.71 -10.75
CA HIS A 106 21.88 -9.26 -10.79
C HIS A 106 22.78 -10.13 -11.67
N SER A 107 22.48 -11.42 -11.81
CA SER A 107 23.29 -12.36 -12.59
C SER A 107 23.00 -12.37 -14.09
N VAL A 108 21.84 -11.84 -14.52
CA VAL A 108 21.36 -11.96 -15.91
C VAL A 108 21.12 -10.62 -16.57
N LEU A 109 20.82 -9.56 -15.80
CA LEU A 109 20.55 -8.24 -16.37
C LEU A 109 21.78 -7.71 -17.12
N PRO A 110 21.63 -7.19 -18.36
CA PRO A 110 22.72 -6.62 -19.14
C PRO A 110 23.44 -5.48 -18.42
N ARG A 111 24.61 -5.09 -18.93
CA ARG A 111 25.38 -3.98 -18.35
C ARG A 111 24.62 -2.67 -18.48
N TYR A 112 24.98 -1.68 -17.66
CA TYR A 112 24.35 -0.35 -17.67
C TYR A 112 24.33 0.32 -19.05
N THR A 113 25.35 0.10 -19.88
CA THR A 113 25.45 0.63 -21.25
C THR A 113 24.40 0.08 -22.20
N GLU A 114 23.81 -1.08 -21.89
CA GLU A 114 22.78 -1.74 -22.69
C GLU A 114 21.38 -1.52 -22.10
N ILE A 115 21.29 -1.38 -20.77
CA ILE A 115 20.04 -1.11 -20.07
C ILE A 115 20.26 -0.15 -18.89
N GLU A 116 19.72 1.05 -19.00
CA GLU A 116 19.76 2.06 -17.93
C GLU A 116 18.71 1.75 -16.84
N ALA A 117 18.83 0.57 -16.21
CA ALA A 117 17.96 0.17 -15.11
C ALA A 117 18.28 0.97 -13.85
N VAL A 118 17.25 1.60 -13.28
CA VAL A 118 17.38 2.50 -12.11
C VAL A 118 16.59 2.04 -10.89
N ARG A 119 15.58 1.19 -11.08
CA ARG A 119 14.79 0.64 -9.98
C ARG A 119 14.44 -0.82 -10.22
N TYR A 120 14.55 -1.60 -9.16
CA TYR A 120 13.90 -2.89 -9.02
C TYR A 120 12.64 -2.69 -8.18
N VAL A 121 11.48 -2.92 -8.77
CA VAL A 121 10.22 -2.93 -8.04
C VAL A 121 9.64 -4.32 -8.13
N GLN A 122 9.23 -4.88 -6.99
CA GLN A 122 8.50 -6.13 -6.96
C GLN A 122 7.26 -5.92 -6.11
N THR A 123 6.15 -6.40 -6.61
CA THR A 123 4.84 -6.41 -5.95
C THR A 123 4.40 -7.86 -5.93
N ALA A 124 4.69 -8.55 -4.83
CA ALA A 124 4.49 -9.99 -4.67
C ALA A 124 5.09 -10.79 -5.84
N LYS A 125 4.24 -11.37 -6.71
CA LYS A 125 4.66 -12.22 -7.83
C LYS A 125 4.95 -11.47 -9.13
N GLN A 126 4.81 -10.14 -9.13
CA GLN A 126 5.04 -9.27 -10.28
C GLN A 126 6.32 -8.46 -10.08
N ILE A 127 7.24 -8.49 -11.04
CA ILE A 127 8.49 -7.74 -11.02
C ILE A 127 8.48 -6.69 -12.13
N ALA A 128 8.89 -5.47 -11.83
CA ALA A 128 9.11 -4.39 -12.77
C ALA A 128 10.51 -3.79 -12.62
N ILE A 129 11.26 -3.76 -13.72
CA ILE A 129 12.51 -3.01 -13.82
C ILE A 129 12.20 -1.66 -14.47
N VAL A 130 12.48 -0.56 -13.76
CA VAL A 130 12.32 0.78 -14.31
C VAL A 130 13.60 1.15 -15.06
N VAL A 131 13.45 1.47 -16.34
CA VAL A 131 14.56 1.78 -17.26
C VAL A 131 14.43 3.23 -17.71
N LYS A 132 15.51 3.99 -17.65
CA LYS A 132 15.56 5.36 -18.20
C LYS A 132 15.79 5.35 -19.71
N SER A 133 14.84 4.80 -20.44
CA SER A 133 14.85 4.78 -21.91
C SER A 133 13.50 5.19 -22.45
N ARG A 134 13.47 5.66 -23.70
CA ARG A 134 12.24 5.78 -24.50
C ARG A 134 11.99 4.53 -25.32
N ASP A 135 13.07 3.90 -25.76
CA ASP A 135 13.06 2.72 -26.61
C ASP A 135 13.20 1.45 -25.77
N LEU A 136 12.51 0.39 -26.17
CA LEU A 136 12.56 -0.90 -25.49
C LEU A 136 13.96 -1.51 -25.68
N PRO A 137 14.74 -1.71 -24.59
CA PRO A 137 16.03 -2.39 -24.71
C PRO A 137 15.82 -3.86 -25.10
N GLY A 138 16.87 -4.48 -25.66
CA GLY A 138 16.85 -5.89 -26.00
C GLY A 138 16.47 -6.76 -24.79
N THR A 139 15.54 -7.68 -24.98
CA THR A 139 15.03 -8.59 -23.93
C THR A 139 15.65 -9.98 -24.00
N GLY A 140 16.63 -10.21 -24.88
CA GLY A 140 17.25 -11.53 -25.10
C GLY A 140 17.99 -12.12 -23.88
N TRP A 141 18.30 -11.30 -22.88
CA TRP A 141 18.81 -11.75 -21.58
C TRP A 141 17.78 -12.58 -20.81
N LEU A 142 16.48 -12.40 -21.08
CA LEU A 142 15.40 -13.16 -20.47
C LEU A 142 15.21 -14.52 -21.16
N THR A 143 16.20 -15.40 -21.00
CA THR A 143 16.19 -16.75 -21.58
C THR A 143 15.12 -17.66 -20.96
N ASN A 144 14.76 -18.75 -21.65
CA ASN A 144 13.84 -19.76 -21.10
C ASN A 144 14.34 -20.33 -19.76
N ALA A 145 15.64 -20.62 -19.63
CA ALA A 145 16.22 -21.11 -18.38
C ALA A 145 16.10 -20.10 -17.23
N PHE A 146 16.20 -18.79 -17.53
CA PHE A 146 15.99 -17.75 -16.53
C PHE A 146 14.50 -17.63 -16.14
N ALA A 147 13.61 -17.65 -17.13
CA ALA A 147 12.17 -17.67 -16.93
C ALA A 147 11.70 -18.86 -16.06
N GLU A 148 12.21 -20.07 -16.33
CA GLU A 148 11.92 -21.28 -15.54
C GLU A 148 12.36 -21.10 -14.08
N ARG A 149 13.53 -20.50 -13.85
CA ARG A 149 14.00 -20.17 -12.50
C ARG A 149 13.10 -19.18 -11.78
N LEU A 150 12.66 -18.11 -12.46
CA LEU A 150 11.70 -17.16 -11.91
C LEU A 150 10.36 -17.83 -11.56
N ALA A 151 9.84 -18.68 -12.44
CA ALA A 151 8.64 -19.45 -12.19
C ALA A 151 8.80 -20.40 -10.98
N SER A 152 9.96 -21.05 -10.84
CA SER A 152 10.22 -21.97 -9.74
C SER A 152 10.19 -21.31 -8.35
N ILE A 153 10.45 -20.00 -8.28
CA ILE A 153 10.33 -19.21 -7.04
C ILE A 153 9.00 -18.42 -6.96
N GLY A 154 8.04 -18.71 -7.84
CA GLY A 154 6.69 -18.17 -7.80
C GLY A 154 6.47 -16.82 -8.47
N ILE A 155 7.42 -16.31 -9.25
CA ILE A 155 7.20 -15.10 -10.06
C ILE A 155 6.31 -15.45 -11.25
N GLU A 156 5.32 -14.60 -11.51
CA GLU A 156 4.31 -14.80 -12.55
C GLU A 156 4.38 -13.78 -13.68
N GLY A 157 5.06 -12.64 -13.47
CA GLY A 157 5.19 -11.61 -14.49
C GLY A 157 6.44 -10.75 -14.33
N VAL A 158 7.09 -10.43 -15.44
CA VAL A 158 8.25 -9.53 -15.50
C VAL A 158 7.98 -8.42 -16.50
N TRP A 159 8.22 -7.19 -16.05
CA TRP A 159 7.93 -5.97 -16.78
C TRP A 159 9.17 -5.10 -16.94
N LEU A 160 9.24 -4.41 -18.08
CA LEU A 160 10.04 -3.20 -18.23
C LEU A 160 9.13 -1.98 -18.21
N HIS A 161 9.41 -1.04 -17.33
CA HIS A 161 8.75 0.26 -17.33
C HIS A 161 9.71 1.33 -17.83
N LEU A 162 9.44 1.85 -19.03
CA LEU A 162 10.29 2.81 -19.70
C LEU A 162 9.92 4.23 -19.24
N PHE A 163 10.79 4.83 -18.44
CA PHE A 163 10.56 6.15 -17.86
C PHE A 163 11.86 6.97 -17.79
N PRO A 164 12.20 7.73 -18.86
CA PRO A 164 13.45 8.50 -18.96
C PRO A 164 13.67 9.48 -17.80
N SER A 165 12.59 10.05 -17.28
CA SER A 165 12.63 11.03 -16.17
C SER A 165 12.49 10.38 -14.79
N SER A 166 12.67 9.06 -14.67
CA SER A 166 12.62 8.36 -13.39
C SER A 166 13.65 8.92 -12.41
N GLY A 167 13.26 9.04 -11.14
CA GLY A 167 14.09 9.63 -10.10
C GLY A 167 13.41 9.50 -8.75
N LYS A 168 12.90 10.63 -8.21
CA LYS A 168 11.99 10.60 -7.04
C LYS A 168 10.66 9.95 -7.39
N LYS A 169 10.13 10.25 -8.58
CA LYS A 169 8.97 9.56 -9.14
C LYS A 169 9.43 8.25 -9.76
N VAL A 170 8.87 7.14 -9.28
CA VAL A 170 9.28 5.78 -9.67
C VAL A 170 8.61 5.37 -10.98
N PHE A 171 7.32 5.65 -11.10
CA PHE A 171 6.51 5.30 -12.26
C PHE A 171 5.99 6.55 -12.97
N GLY A 172 6.06 6.54 -14.30
CA GLY A 172 5.43 7.48 -15.21
C GLY A 172 4.00 7.06 -15.58
N LYS A 173 3.42 7.75 -16.58
CA LYS A 173 2.19 7.29 -17.24
C LYS A 173 2.58 6.43 -18.45
N GLY A 174 1.92 5.29 -18.66
CA GLY A 174 2.13 4.43 -19.83
C GLY A 174 3.49 3.73 -19.87
N CYS A 175 3.87 3.21 -21.05
CA CYS A 175 5.16 2.57 -21.35
C CYS A 175 5.52 1.39 -20.42
N TRP A 176 4.56 0.50 -20.21
CA TRP A 176 4.75 -0.78 -19.53
C TRP A 176 4.82 -1.89 -20.57
N HIS A 177 5.89 -2.67 -20.55
CA HIS A 177 6.10 -3.80 -21.45
C HIS A 177 6.19 -5.07 -20.62
N LEU A 178 5.20 -5.95 -20.74
CA LEU A 178 5.28 -7.30 -20.21
C LEU A 178 6.27 -8.07 -21.09
N ILE A 179 7.43 -8.42 -20.53
CA ILE A 179 8.47 -9.14 -21.26
C ILE A 179 8.41 -10.64 -21.01
N TRP A 180 7.66 -11.08 -19.98
CA TRP A 180 7.36 -12.48 -19.72
C TRP A 180 6.24 -12.68 -18.71
N GLY A 181 5.50 -13.78 -18.86
CA GLY A 181 4.51 -14.23 -17.89
C GLY A 181 3.13 -13.63 -18.13
N LYS A 182 2.47 -13.22 -17.04
CA LYS A 182 1.08 -12.73 -17.00
C LYS A 182 1.03 -11.27 -16.58
N GLU A 183 0.01 -10.56 -17.06
CA GLU A 183 -0.16 -9.13 -16.76
C GLU A 183 -0.58 -8.82 -15.30
N ALA A 184 -1.12 -9.81 -14.62
CA ALA A 184 -1.64 -9.67 -13.26
C ALA A 184 -1.55 -11.00 -12.54
N SER A 185 -1.56 -10.92 -11.22
CA SER A 185 -1.56 -12.06 -10.30
C SER A 185 -2.70 -11.93 -9.31
N GLN A 186 -3.05 -13.04 -8.66
CA GLN A 186 -3.98 -13.06 -7.53
C GLN A 186 -3.21 -13.29 -6.23
N ASP A 187 -3.65 -12.61 -5.17
CA ASP A 187 -3.23 -12.92 -3.81
C ASP A 187 -3.99 -14.12 -3.22
N GLU A 188 -3.65 -14.50 -2.00
CA GLU A 188 -4.27 -15.62 -1.29
C GLU A 188 -5.77 -15.40 -1.01
N SER A 189 -6.26 -14.15 -1.07
CA SER A 189 -7.69 -13.79 -0.94
C SER A 189 -8.40 -13.72 -2.30
N GLY A 190 -7.72 -14.11 -3.38
CA GLY A 190 -8.22 -14.09 -4.74
C GLY A 190 -8.34 -12.69 -5.35
N LEU A 191 -7.73 -11.67 -4.75
CA LEU A 191 -7.72 -10.30 -5.29
C LEU A 191 -6.63 -10.15 -6.34
N TRP A 192 -7.02 -9.68 -7.51
CA TRP A 192 -6.15 -9.31 -8.60
C TRP A 192 -5.33 -8.06 -8.29
N TYR A 193 -4.06 -8.08 -8.68
CA TYR A 193 -3.14 -6.95 -8.63
C TYR A 193 -2.18 -6.95 -9.82
N GLY A 194 -1.72 -5.76 -10.20
CA GLY A 194 -0.70 -5.55 -11.24
C GLY A 194 0.66 -5.13 -10.66
N PRO A 195 1.67 -4.91 -11.53
CA PRO A 195 3.05 -4.63 -11.13
C PRO A 195 3.22 -3.34 -10.31
N ALA A 196 2.39 -2.31 -10.52
CA ALA A 196 2.49 -1.04 -9.79
C ALA A 196 1.56 -0.95 -8.57
N ALA A 197 0.72 -1.97 -8.34
CA ALA A 197 -0.35 -1.94 -7.36
C ALA A 197 0.13 -1.62 -5.95
N PHE A 198 -0.60 -0.77 -5.22
CA PHE A 198 -0.42 -0.61 -3.78
C PHE A 198 -0.99 -1.83 -3.04
N GLN A 199 -0.20 -2.38 -2.11
CA GLN A 199 -0.61 -3.47 -1.24
C GLN A 199 -0.05 -3.22 0.16
N GLN A 200 -0.85 -3.56 1.17
CA GLN A 200 -0.37 -3.60 2.55
C GLN A 200 0.60 -4.77 2.72
N LEU A 201 1.68 -4.57 3.47
CA LEU A 201 2.77 -5.56 3.55
C LEU A 201 2.44 -6.78 4.41
N LEU A 202 1.40 -6.71 5.24
CA LEU A 202 0.94 -7.81 6.08
C LEU A 202 -0.54 -8.08 5.77
N PRO A 203 -0.85 -8.99 4.83
CA PRO A 203 -2.21 -9.27 4.39
C PRO A 203 -3.17 -9.64 5.53
N VAL A 204 -2.69 -10.37 6.53
CA VAL A 204 -3.48 -10.76 7.72
C VAL A 204 -3.98 -9.52 8.48
N LEU A 205 -3.09 -8.58 8.81
CA LEU A 205 -3.48 -7.37 9.53
C LEU A 205 -4.31 -6.42 8.67
N ALA A 206 -4.04 -6.37 7.36
CA ALA A 206 -4.83 -5.60 6.42
C ALA A 206 -6.27 -6.13 6.28
N GLY A 207 -6.41 -7.47 6.25
CA GLY A 207 -7.70 -8.15 6.30
C GLY A 207 -8.45 -7.85 7.58
N GLU A 208 -7.78 -7.95 8.73
CA GLU A 208 -8.34 -7.63 10.04
C GLU A 208 -8.82 -6.16 10.14
N ALA A 209 -8.06 -5.21 9.60
CA ALA A 209 -8.47 -3.81 9.56
C ALA A 209 -9.73 -3.62 8.71
N LEU A 210 -9.81 -4.26 7.54
CA LEU A 210 -10.99 -4.21 6.68
C LEU A 210 -12.20 -4.93 7.31
N ASP A 211 -12.00 -6.06 7.99
CA ASP A 211 -13.06 -6.78 8.69
C ASP A 211 -13.59 -5.98 9.88
N THR A 212 -12.70 -5.29 10.59
CA THR A 212 -13.08 -4.37 11.66
C THR A 212 -13.88 -3.18 11.10
N ALA A 213 -13.46 -2.62 9.96
CA ALA A 213 -14.22 -1.58 9.27
C ALA A 213 -15.60 -2.10 8.81
N LEU A 214 -15.68 -3.31 8.26
CA LEU A 214 -16.93 -3.94 7.85
C LEU A 214 -17.90 -4.14 9.02
N ALA A 215 -17.42 -4.69 10.13
CA ALA A 215 -18.21 -4.89 11.33
C ALA A 215 -18.72 -3.57 11.94
N PHE A 216 -17.95 -2.49 11.81
CA PHE A 216 -18.36 -1.16 12.27
C PHE A 216 -19.34 -0.48 11.30
N LEU A 217 -19.03 -0.48 10.00
CA LEU A 217 -19.83 0.14 8.95
C LEU A 217 -21.15 -0.59 8.71
N LYS A 218 -21.24 -1.90 9.02
CA LYS A 218 -22.40 -2.78 8.81
C LYS A 218 -23.18 -2.44 7.51
N PRO A 219 -22.53 -2.50 6.34
CA PRO A 219 -23.23 -2.33 5.08
C PRO A 219 -24.23 -3.48 4.88
N ASP A 220 -25.33 -3.16 4.22
CA ASP A 220 -26.39 -4.08 3.84
C ASP A 220 -27.00 -3.66 2.48
N ALA A 221 -28.08 -4.32 2.06
CA ALA A 221 -28.78 -4.01 0.81
C ALA A 221 -29.38 -2.58 0.75
N ASN A 222 -29.58 -1.92 1.89
CA ASN A 222 -30.09 -0.55 2.01
C ASN A 222 -28.97 0.45 2.33
N SER A 223 -27.73 0.09 2.04
CA SER A 223 -26.55 0.92 2.30
C SER A 223 -25.94 1.46 1.01
N ALA A 224 -25.50 2.72 1.07
CA ALA A 224 -24.69 3.36 0.05
C ALA A 224 -23.28 3.61 0.61
N VAL A 225 -22.27 2.93 0.08
CA VAL A 225 -20.89 3.03 0.54
C VAL A 225 -20.04 3.77 -0.49
N ILE A 226 -19.38 4.85 -0.08
CA ILE A 226 -18.28 5.43 -0.85
C ILE A 226 -16.96 4.93 -0.27
N ASP A 227 -16.08 4.41 -1.12
CA ASP A 227 -14.72 3.99 -0.79
C ASP A 227 -13.73 4.93 -1.52
N MET A 228 -13.18 5.89 -0.78
CA MET A 228 -12.19 6.82 -1.31
C MET A 228 -10.79 6.24 -1.18
N TYR A 229 -9.99 6.39 -2.23
CA TYR A 229 -8.64 5.81 -2.34
C TYR A 229 -8.71 4.27 -2.37
N CYS A 230 -9.63 3.75 -3.18
CA CYS A 230 -10.04 2.34 -3.12
C CYS A 230 -8.98 1.35 -3.61
N GLY A 231 -7.89 1.83 -4.22
CA GLY A 231 -6.81 0.99 -4.72
C GLY A 231 -7.33 -0.09 -5.68
N THR A 232 -6.92 -1.33 -5.44
CA THR A 232 -7.36 -2.51 -6.23
C THR A 232 -8.73 -3.05 -5.82
N GLY A 233 -9.49 -2.36 -4.95
CA GLY A 233 -10.87 -2.70 -4.63
C GLY A 233 -11.07 -3.77 -3.54
N SER A 234 -10.11 -3.93 -2.61
CA SER A 234 -10.26 -4.86 -1.50
C SER A 234 -11.43 -4.51 -0.56
N GLY A 235 -11.64 -3.22 -0.29
CA GLY A 235 -12.80 -2.70 0.43
C GLY A 235 -14.07 -2.86 -0.39
N LEU A 236 -14.06 -2.36 -1.63
CA LEU A 236 -15.18 -2.49 -2.60
C LEU A 236 -15.76 -3.91 -2.67
N LYS A 237 -14.90 -4.94 -2.71
CA LYS A 237 -15.33 -6.34 -2.72
C LYS A 237 -16.16 -6.68 -1.48
N LYS A 238 -15.71 -6.27 -0.29
CA LYS A 238 -16.44 -6.52 0.97
C LYS A 238 -17.76 -5.76 1.02
N TRP A 239 -17.79 -4.50 0.60
CA TRP A 239 -18.99 -3.66 0.60
C TRP A 239 -20.07 -4.21 -0.32
N THR A 240 -19.68 -4.59 -1.54
CA THR A 240 -20.59 -5.18 -2.53
C THR A 240 -21.06 -6.58 -2.14
N GLN A 241 -20.19 -7.41 -1.55
CA GLN A 241 -20.58 -8.73 -1.02
C GLN A 241 -21.60 -8.64 0.13
N ALA A 242 -21.60 -7.53 0.88
CA ALA A 242 -22.61 -7.25 1.89
C ALA A 242 -23.93 -6.71 1.31
N GLY A 243 -24.02 -6.53 -0.01
CA GLY A 243 -25.22 -6.06 -0.72
C GLY A 243 -25.29 -4.54 -0.93
N ALA A 244 -24.31 -3.76 -0.48
CA ALA A 244 -24.37 -2.31 -0.57
C ALA A 244 -24.16 -1.79 -2.00
N LYS A 245 -24.91 -0.75 -2.36
CA LYS A 245 -24.60 0.09 -3.52
C LYS A 245 -23.27 0.79 -3.24
N THR A 246 -22.26 0.57 -4.08
CA THR A 246 -20.87 0.93 -3.76
C THR A 246 -20.22 1.74 -4.87
N LEU A 247 -19.56 2.84 -4.50
CA LEU A 247 -18.77 3.68 -5.40
C LEU A 247 -17.32 3.80 -4.90
N GLY A 248 -16.36 3.44 -5.76
CA GLY A 248 -14.93 3.60 -5.50
C GLY A 248 -14.32 4.80 -6.24
N THR A 249 -13.29 5.44 -5.67
CA THR A 249 -12.48 6.44 -6.39
C THR A 249 -10.99 6.22 -6.17
N GLU A 250 -10.23 6.25 -7.26
CA GLU A 250 -8.79 5.98 -7.26
C GLU A 250 -8.10 6.71 -8.42
N ILE A 251 -6.87 7.18 -8.21
CA ILE A 251 -6.11 7.93 -9.22
C ILE A 251 -5.39 7.00 -10.21
N SER A 252 -5.05 5.79 -9.78
CA SER A 252 -4.36 4.78 -10.58
C SER A 252 -5.34 4.00 -11.46
N ALA A 253 -5.24 4.22 -12.77
CA ALA A 253 -6.01 3.47 -13.76
C ALA A 253 -5.72 1.96 -13.72
N GLU A 254 -4.48 1.55 -13.46
CA GLU A 254 -4.13 0.14 -13.28
C GLU A 254 -4.85 -0.46 -12.08
N ALA A 255 -4.88 0.26 -10.94
CA ALA A 255 -5.56 -0.20 -9.75
C ALA A 255 -7.07 -0.33 -9.98
N LEU A 256 -7.68 0.60 -10.73
CA LEU A 256 -9.10 0.50 -11.09
C LEU A 256 -9.42 -0.64 -12.06
N ARG A 257 -8.50 -0.97 -12.98
CA ARG A 257 -8.63 -2.19 -13.79
C ARG A 257 -8.67 -3.43 -12.92
N MET A 258 -7.86 -3.48 -11.86
CA MET A 258 -7.92 -4.57 -10.87
C MET A 258 -9.20 -4.52 -10.04
N ALA A 259 -9.64 -3.33 -9.61
CA ALA A 259 -10.86 -3.13 -8.85
C ALA A 259 -12.10 -3.63 -9.60
N ALA A 260 -12.19 -3.39 -10.91
CA ALA A 260 -13.28 -3.90 -11.74
C ALA A 260 -13.33 -5.43 -11.79
N MET A 261 -12.19 -6.12 -11.71
CA MET A 261 -12.15 -7.59 -11.61
C MET A 261 -12.45 -8.08 -10.18
N ASN A 262 -12.02 -7.33 -9.17
CA ASN A 262 -12.16 -7.71 -7.75
C ASN A 262 -13.55 -7.44 -7.18
N ALA A 263 -14.23 -6.39 -7.67
CA ALA A 263 -15.52 -5.92 -7.21
C ALA A 263 -16.36 -5.48 -8.43
N PRO A 264 -16.80 -6.41 -9.29
CA PRO A 264 -17.49 -6.09 -10.55
C PRO A 264 -18.85 -5.41 -10.36
N LEU A 265 -19.43 -5.47 -9.15
CA LEU A 265 -20.69 -4.80 -8.80
C LEU A 265 -20.48 -3.37 -8.29
N ALA A 266 -19.24 -2.92 -8.08
CA ALA A 266 -18.95 -1.56 -7.67
C ALA A 266 -18.82 -0.63 -8.89
N GLU A 267 -19.36 0.57 -8.77
CA GLU A 267 -19.03 1.65 -9.70
C GLU A 267 -17.67 2.25 -9.33
N THR A 268 -16.91 2.78 -10.30
CA THR A 268 -15.59 3.37 -10.02
C THR A 268 -15.36 4.66 -10.80
N LEU A 269 -14.60 5.57 -10.19
CA LEU A 269 -14.20 6.85 -10.79
C LEU A 269 -12.67 7.01 -10.78
N THR A 270 -12.08 7.20 -11.95
CA THR A 270 -10.64 7.45 -12.08
C THR A 270 -10.30 8.92 -11.83
N GLY A 271 -9.52 9.25 -10.82
CA GLY A 271 -9.07 10.62 -10.54
C GLY A 271 -8.77 10.84 -9.07
N THR A 272 -8.41 12.07 -8.69
CA THR A 272 -8.32 12.41 -7.27
C THR A 272 -9.73 12.50 -6.67
N CYS A 273 -9.88 12.28 -5.37
CA CYS A 273 -11.19 12.34 -4.73
C CYS A 273 -11.82 13.73 -4.88
N ARG A 274 -11.01 14.79 -4.77
CA ARG A 274 -11.47 16.18 -4.93
C ARG A 274 -12.01 16.45 -6.33
N GLN A 275 -11.35 15.93 -7.37
CA GLN A 275 -11.80 16.08 -8.76
C GLN A 275 -13.11 15.34 -9.04
N ARG A 276 -13.44 14.33 -8.22
CA ARG A 276 -14.58 13.44 -8.41
C ARG A 276 -15.77 13.72 -7.51
N LEU A 277 -15.70 14.75 -6.66
CA LEU A 277 -16.83 15.18 -5.83
C LEU A 277 -18.12 15.39 -6.65
N PRO A 278 -18.15 16.11 -7.79
CA PRO A 278 -19.41 16.29 -8.53
C PRO A 278 -20.06 14.98 -8.99
N GLN A 279 -19.24 13.98 -9.36
CA GLN A 279 -19.74 12.65 -9.75
C GLN A 279 -20.20 11.85 -8.53
N MET A 280 -19.50 11.94 -7.39
CA MET A 280 -19.94 11.32 -6.14
C MET A 280 -21.26 11.92 -5.64
N GLU A 281 -21.43 13.24 -5.75
CA GLU A 281 -22.68 13.94 -5.40
C GLU A 281 -23.82 13.49 -6.30
N LYS A 282 -23.59 13.44 -7.62
CA LYS A 282 -24.57 12.93 -8.58
C LYS A 282 -24.96 11.49 -8.26
N TRP A 283 -23.99 10.64 -7.94
CA TRP A 283 -24.22 9.25 -7.57
C TRP A 283 -25.07 9.16 -6.29
N LEU A 284 -24.72 9.89 -5.23
CA LEU A 284 -25.47 9.92 -3.98
C LEU A 284 -26.90 10.42 -4.15
N ASN A 285 -27.11 11.44 -5.00
CA ASN A 285 -28.44 11.99 -5.28
C ASN A 285 -29.31 11.06 -6.15
N ALA A 286 -28.70 10.09 -6.84
CA ALA A 286 -29.42 9.06 -7.60
C ALA A 286 -29.77 7.83 -6.75
N ILE A 287 -29.24 7.72 -5.52
CA ILE A 287 -29.64 6.69 -4.57
C ILE A 287 -31.01 7.03 -3.99
N GLU A 288 -31.87 6.02 -3.86
CA GLU A 288 -33.19 6.13 -3.25
C GLU A 288 -33.14 6.68 -1.81
N ASP A 289 -34.15 7.47 -1.45
CA ASP A 289 -34.31 7.98 -0.09
C ASP A 289 -34.36 6.83 0.94
N GLY A 290 -33.78 7.06 2.11
CA GLY A 290 -33.72 6.06 3.19
C GLY A 290 -32.48 5.16 3.17
N PHE A 291 -31.65 5.21 2.13
CA PHE A 291 -30.36 4.49 2.13
C PHE A 291 -29.41 5.02 3.21
N THR A 292 -28.78 4.10 3.95
CA THR A 292 -27.77 4.43 4.95
C THR A 292 -26.45 4.79 4.26
N ARG A 293 -26.01 6.04 4.42
CA ARG A 293 -24.73 6.52 3.86
C ARG A 293 -23.55 6.11 4.74
N LEU A 294 -22.57 5.45 4.15
CA LEU A 294 -21.38 4.93 4.79
C LEU A 294 -20.13 5.37 4.02
N LEU A 295 -19.02 5.56 4.74
CA LEU A 295 -17.76 6.00 4.14
C LEU A 295 -16.59 5.16 4.62
N TYR A 296 -15.78 4.66 3.69
CA TYR A 296 -14.45 4.17 3.96
C TYR A 296 -13.43 5.07 3.26
N VAL A 297 -12.36 5.45 3.97
CA VAL A 297 -11.23 6.21 3.38
C VAL A 297 -9.90 5.58 3.78
N ASN A 298 -8.99 5.46 2.82
CA ASN A 298 -7.60 5.03 3.04
C ASN A 298 -6.59 5.93 2.31
N PRO A 299 -6.49 7.22 2.68
CA PRO A 299 -5.69 8.19 1.94
C PRO A 299 -4.18 7.92 2.00
N PRO A 300 -3.40 8.52 1.08
CA PRO A 300 -1.94 8.53 1.20
C PRO A 300 -1.47 9.28 2.45
N ARG A 301 -0.14 9.30 2.68
CA ARG A 301 0.48 9.93 3.87
C ARG A 301 0.11 11.40 4.08
N THR A 302 -0.35 12.10 3.05
CA THR A 302 -0.82 13.50 3.12
C THR A 302 -2.20 13.65 3.78
N GLY A 303 -2.88 12.55 4.11
CA GLY A 303 -4.25 12.55 4.61
C GLY A 303 -5.27 12.84 3.51
N LEU A 304 -6.49 13.20 3.92
CA LEU A 304 -7.53 13.63 2.99
C LEU A 304 -7.06 14.82 2.14
N GLU A 305 -7.47 14.84 0.87
CA GLU A 305 -7.27 15.99 -0.01
C GLU A 305 -8.01 17.22 0.54
N ASP A 306 -7.51 18.42 0.22
CA ASP A 306 -8.12 19.68 0.66
C ASP A 306 -9.62 19.75 0.26
N GLY A 307 -10.49 20.13 1.20
CA GLY A 307 -11.93 20.23 0.98
C GLY A 307 -12.71 18.91 1.16
N ILE A 308 -12.03 17.76 1.24
CA ILE A 308 -12.73 16.47 1.40
C ILE A 308 -13.37 16.35 2.78
N ALA A 309 -12.69 16.78 3.86
CA ALA A 309 -13.25 16.71 5.20
C ALA A 309 -14.52 17.58 5.33
N GLU A 310 -14.49 18.78 4.75
CA GLU A 310 -15.62 19.70 4.68
C GLU A 310 -16.78 19.12 3.85
N TRP A 311 -16.47 18.50 2.70
CA TRP A 311 -17.46 17.83 1.87
C TRP A 311 -18.12 16.64 2.56
N ILE A 312 -17.32 15.82 3.27
CA ILE A 312 -17.83 14.70 4.07
C ILE A 312 -18.84 15.21 5.10
N ALA A 313 -18.49 16.26 5.84
CA ALA A 313 -19.34 16.75 6.91
C ALA A 313 -20.55 17.54 6.44
N GLY A 314 -20.39 18.31 5.36
CA GLY A 314 -21.38 19.25 4.82
C GLY A 314 -22.34 18.66 3.79
N PHE A 315 -21.90 17.70 2.98
CA PHE A 315 -22.70 17.11 1.89
C PHE A 315 -22.96 15.62 2.08
N MET A 316 -21.89 14.80 2.16
CA MET A 316 -22.05 13.34 2.17
C MET A 316 -22.79 12.88 3.42
N LYS A 317 -22.39 13.41 4.58
CA LYS A 317 -22.98 13.15 5.89
C LYS A 317 -23.14 11.66 6.23
N PRO A 318 -22.11 10.80 6.05
CA PRO A 318 -22.23 9.40 6.40
C PRO A 318 -22.56 9.24 7.89
N ILE A 319 -23.43 8.29 8.25
CA ILE A 319 -23.76 8.00 9.65
C ILE A 319 -22.56 7.35 10.37
N ARG A 320 -21.78 6.56 9.62
CA ARG A 320 -20.59 5.85 10.08
C ARG A 320 -19.48 5.95 9.05
N MET A 321 -18.27 6.19 9.54
CA MET A 321 -17.08 6.33 8.73
C MET A 321 -15.94 5.49 9.32
N ALA A 322 -15.20 4.81 8.46
CA ALA A 322 -13.95 4.13 8.81
C ALA A 322 -12.79 4.77 8.05
N TYR A 323 -11.79 5.27 8.77
CA TYR A 323 -10.62 5.96 8.23
C TYR A 323 -9.37 5.16 8.57
N LEU A 324 -8.77 4.48 7.58
CA LEU A 324 -7.44 3.88 7.72
C LEU A 324 -6.34 4.89 7.34
N SER A 325 -5.42 5.20 8.25
CA SER A 325 -4.35 6.17 8.03
C SER A 325 -2.99 5.63 8.40
N CYS A 326 -1.98 5.94 7.59
CA CYS A 326 -0.56 5.67 7.89
C CYS A 326 0.18 6.89 8.47
N SER A 327 -0.52 7.99 8.78
CA SER A 327 0.08 9.24 9.25
C SER A 327 -0.74 9.86 10.38
N ALA A 328 -0.23 9.75 11.61
CA ALA A 328 -0.89 10.29 12.80
C ALA A 328 -1.05 11.82 12.76
N GLY A 329 -0.11 12.55 12.14
CA GLY A 329 -0.16 14.01 12.07
C GLY A 329 -1.30 14.52 11.17
N THR A 330 -1.40 14.00 9.95
CA THR A 330 -2.48 14.38 9.03
C THR A 330 -3.83 13.81 9.49
N LEU A 331 -3.83 12.63 10.12
CA LEU A 331 -5.02 12.09 10.77
C LEU A 331 -5.55 13.04 11.86
N GLY A 332 -4.71 13.54 12.76
CA GLY A 332 -5.15 14.48 13.81
C GLY A 332 -5.75 15.77 13.25
N ARG A 333 -5.20 16.29 12.14
CA ARG A 333 -5.78 17.43 11.40
C ARG A 333 -7.18 17.09 10.89
N ASP A 334 -7.32 15.98 10.18
CA ASP A 334 -8.57 15.58 9.54
C ASP A 334 -9.66 15.28 10.59
N LEU A 335 -9.32 14.57 11.67
CA LEU A 335 -10.22 14.30 12.79
C LEU A 335 -10.68 15.60 13.47
N SER A 336 -9.80 16.60 13.60
CA SER A 336 -10.18 17.89 14.19
C SER A 336 -11.27 18.59 13.37
N ILE A 337 -11.21 18.53 12.04
CA ILE A 337 -12.20 19.13 11.14
C ILE A 337 -13.53 18.36 11.22
N LEU A 338 -13.46 17.02 11.13
CA LEU A 338 -14.63 16.15 11.20
C LEU A 338 -15.36 16.28 12.54
N CYS A 339 -14.63 16.26 13.66
CA CYS A 339 -15.22 16.37 15.00
C CYS A 339 -15.88 17.73 15.25
N LYS A 340 -15.26 18.83 14.78
CA LYS A 340 -15.89 20.16 14.82
C LYS A 340 -17.18 20.23 14.00
N SER A 341 -17.36 19.31 13.05
CA SER A 341 -18.49 19.27 12.13
C SER A 341 -19.51 18.18 12.49
N GLY A 342 -19.52 17.73 13.75
CA GLY A 342 -20.56 16.85 14.29
C GLY A 342 -20.25 15.36 14.23
N TYR A 343 -18.99 14.97 14.07
CA TYR A 343 -18.56 13.58 14.24
C TYR A 343 -17.96 13.36 15.63
N SER A 344 -18.04 12.13 16.13
CA SER A 344 -17.30 11.64 17.29
C SER A 344 -16.44 10.46 16.89
N VAL A 345 -15.26 10.37 17.49
CA VAL A 345 -14.39 9.19 17.38
C VAL A 345 -14.92 8.13 18.35
N ASP A 346 -15.23 6.96 17.83
CA ASP A 346 -15.67 5.80 18.60
C ASP A 346 -14.47 5.02 19.14
N ARG A 347 -13.55 4.67 18.24
CA ARG A 347 -12.35 3.85 18.53
C ARG A 347 -11.19 4.23 17.62
N ILE A 348 -9.97 4.12 18.14
CA ILE A 348 -8.73 4.21 17.37
C ILE A 348 -7.97 2.90 17.54
N ILE A 349 -7.78 2.17 16.44
CA ILE A 349 -7.24 0.81 16.43
C ILE A 349 -5.93 0.82 15.66
N PRO A 350 -4.78 0.80 16.36
CA PRO A 350 -3.48 0.81 15.71
C PRO A 350 -3.10 -0.59 15.21
N PHE A 351 -2.41 -0.63 14.07
CA PHE A 351 -1.85 -1.84 13.46
C PHE A 351 -0.37 -1.64 13.15
N ASP A 352 0.43 -2.66 13.43
CA ASP A 352 1.83 -2.74 13.07
C ASP A 352 1.99 -3.41 11.68
N PHE A 353 1.63 -2.71 10.61
CA PHE A 353 1.80 -3.23 9.24
C PHE A 353 3.28 -3.26 8.80
N PHE A 354 4.15 -2.53 9.52
CA PHE A 354 5.57 -2.42 9.23
C PHE A 354 6.41 -2.74 10.48
N PRO A 355 6.49 -4.01 10.89
CA PRO A 355 7.39 -4.44 11.96
C PRO A 355 8.82 -4.01 11.69
N GLN A 356 9.58 -3.77 12.76
CA GLN A 356 10.96 -3.24 12.74
C GLN A 356 11.08 -1.78 12.31
N THR A 357 9.98 -1.08 12.02
CA THR A 357 9.97 0.34 11.65
C THR A 357 9.22 1.19 12.68
N ILE A 358 9.36 2.51 12.57
CA ILE A 358 8.62 3.49 13.36
C ILE A 358 7.15 3.64 12.93
N HIS A 359 6.76 3.09 11.77
CA HIS A 359 5.45 3.33 11.17
C HIS A 359 4.35 2.55 11.89
N VAL A 360 3.18 3.16 12.00
CA VAL A 360 2.00 2.58 12.62
C VAL A 360 0.79 3.12 11.89
N GLU A 361 -0.10 2.21 11.52
CA GLU A 361 -1.33 2.47 10.81
C GLU A 361 -2.45 2.55 11.84
N CYS A 362 -3.39 3.46 11.68
CA CYS A 362 -4.53 3.61 12.56
C CYS A 362 -5.82 3.51 11.76
N LEU A 363 -6.67 2.56 12.14
CA LEU A 363 -8.07 2.56 11.76
C LEU A 363 -8.85 3.38 12.79
N VAL A 364 -9.46 4.48 12.36
CA VAL A 364 -10.35 5.30 13.18
C VAL A 364 -11.77 5.05 12.76
N LEU A 365 -12.62 4.77 13.74
CA LEU A 365 -14.04 4.54 13.56
C LEU A 365 -14.76 5.79 14.06
N LEU A 366 -15.55 6.43 13.19
CA LEU A 366 -16.28 7.66 13.51
C LEU A 366 -17.78 7.45 13.34
N LYS A 367 -18.56 8.08 14.22
CA LYS A 367 -20.01 8.19 14.13
C LYS A 367 -20.39 9.64 13.97
N ARG A 368 -21.47 9.89 13.24
CA ARG A 368 -22.11 11.21 13.27
C ARG A 368 -22.95 11.31 14.54
N ASN A 369 -22.82 12.41 15.26
CA ASN A 369 -23.57 12.71 16.48
C ASN A 369 -25.05 12.97 16.19
#